data_AF-A0A538NIT1-F1
#
_entry.id   AF-A0A538NIT1-F1
#
_cell.length_a   1.000
_cell.length_b   1.000
_cell.length_c   1.000
_cell.angle_alpha   90.00
_cell.angle_beta   90.00
_cell.angle_gamma   90.00
#
_symmetry.space_group_name_H-M   'P 1'
#
loop_
_entity.id
_entity.type
_entity.pdbx_description
1 polymer ?
#
loop_
_entity_poly.entity_id
_entity_poly.type
_entity_poly.pdbx_seq_one_letter_code
_entity_poly.pdbx_strand_id
1 'polypeptide(L)'
;MPKNFCEGVAARARDDSATAESAFTAARDEMAKVVDEQPDYAEALSVLGMSNAALGRKEDALRESRRAAELFSVTKDAVTGGEILRNLAVNYAWAGEKDLALKQLEEVVRIYSPILFRVSSRAKRGTSRKHGGDASHRTLLKAPDDLSRELGSGGCGCEVPRVRSE
;
A
#
# COMPACT_ATOMS: atom_id res chain seq x y z
N MET A 1 -4.54 11.39 9.46
CA MET A 1 -3.33 10.76 10.07
C MET A 1 -2.88 11.63 11.25
N PRO A 2 -2.76 11.09 12.47
CA PRO A 2 -2.47 11.88 13.68
C PRO A 2 -1.09 12.54 13.66
N LYS A 3 -0.95 13.68 14.36
CA LYS A 3 0.32 14.43 14.46
C LYS A 3 1.45 13.55 15.00
N ASN A 4 1.19 12.87 16.11
CA ASN A 4 2.18 12.03 16.80
C ASN A 4 2.70 10.90 15.89
N PHE A 5 1.82 10.35 15.05
CA PHE A 5 2.23 9.32 14.08
C PHE A 5 3.20 9.89 13.03
N CYS A 6 2.89 11.04 12.45
CA CYS A 6 3.76 11.70 11.48
C CYS A 6 5.11 12.09 12.09
N GLU A 7 5.11 12.54 13.35
CA GLU A 7 6.32 12.83 14.11
C GLU A 7 7.19 11.59 14.32
N GLY A 8 6.57 10.45 14.68
CA GLY A 8 7.28 9.18 14.81
C GLY A 8 7.92 8.72 13.50
N VAL A 9 7.21 8.84 12.38
CA VAL A 9 7.76 8.53 11.04
C VAL A 9 8.93 9.43 10.69
N ALA A 10 8.82 10.74 10.96
CA ALA A 10 9.88 11.71 10.69
C ALA A 10 11.11 11.49 11.58
N ALA A 11 10.93 11.15 12.85
CA ALA A 11 12.01 10.80 13.77
C ALA A 11 12.71 9.51 13.35
N ARG A 12 11.95 8.47 12.99
CA ARG A 12 12.52 7.21 12.48
C ARG A 12 13.35 7.42 11.22
N ALA A 13 12.91 8.30 10.32
CA ALA A 13 13.66 8.64 9.11
C ALA A 13 14.96 9.41 9.38
N ARG A 14 15.12 9.98 10.58
CA ARG A 14 16.34 10.65 11.06
C ARG A 14 17.21 9.76 11.95
N ASP A 15 16.89 8.46 12.05
CA ASP A 15 17.51 7.51 12.98
C ASP A 15 17.42 7.92 14.47
N ASP A 16 16.43 8.77 14.80
CA ASP A 16 16.15 9.25 16.15
C ASP A 16 15.16 8.29 16.83
N SER A 17 15.69 7.16 17.28
CA SER A 17 14.87 6.05 17.81
C SER A 17 14.08 6.44 19.06
N ALA A 18 14.66 7.26 19.94
CA ALA A 18 14.01 7.68 21.18
C ALA A 18 12.79 8.57 20.90
N THR A 19 12.93 9.56 20.02
CA THR A 19 11.81 10.41 19.63
C THR A 19 10.76 9.60 18.86
N ALA A 20 11.19 8.68 18.00
CA ALA A 20 10.28 7.82 17.26
C ALA A 20 9.43 6.95 18.20
N GLU A 21 10.04 6.27 19.17
CA GLU A 21 9.35 5.41 20.12
C GLU A 21 8.34 6.19 20.98
N SER A 22 8.74 7.38 21.46
CA SER A 22 7.86 8.27 22.23
C SER A 22 6.65 8.71 21.40
N ALA A 23 6.89 9.18 20.16
CA ALA A 23 5.84 9.67 19.28
C ALA A 23 4.88 8.54 18.82
N PHE A 24 5.40 7.35 18.49
CA PHE A 24 4.56 6.20 18.16
C PHE A 24 3.76 5.70 19.37
N THR A 25 4.31 5.77 20.58
CA THR A 25 3.57 5.46 21.81
C THR A 25 2.41 6.43 22.02
N ALA A 26 2.65 7.74 21.87
CA ALA A 26 1.59 8.74 21.96
C ALA A 26 0.51 8.54 20.88
N ALA A 27 0.91 8.23 19.64
CA ALA A 27 -0.03 7.93 18.56
C ALA A 27 -0.87 6.68 18.85
N ARG A 28 -0.26 5.62 19.40
CA ARG A 28 -0.96 4.40 19.81
C ARG A 28 -2.02 4.72 20.88
N ASP A 29 -1.66 5.46 21.92
CA ASP A 29 -2.57 5.77 23.03
C ASP A 29 -3.71 6.68 22.60
N GLU A 30 -3.46 7.62 21.68
CA GLU A 30 -4.48 8.46 21.06
C GLU A 30 -5.48 7.60 20.27
N MET A 31 -5.00 6.71 19.41
CA MET A 31 -5.86 5.88 18.57
C MET A 31 -6.57 4.76 19.33
N ALA A 32 -5.95 4.22 20.39
CA ALA A 32 -6.60 3.23 21.26
C ALA A 32 -7.87 3.80 21.90
N LYS A 33 -7.82 5.05 22.40
CA LYS A 33 -9.01 5.73 22.94
C LYS A 33 -10.11 5.91 21.90
N VAL A 34 -9.73 6.29 20.67
CA VAL A 34 -10.69 6.43 19.57
C VAL A 34 -11.33 5.09 19.23
N VAL A 35 -10.57 3.99 19.24
CA VAL A 35 -11.09 2.64 19.00
C VAL A 35 -11.97 2.16 20.15
N ASP A 36 -11.65 2.51 21.40
CA ASP A 36 -12.51 2.20 22.55
C ASP A 36 -13.89 2.86 22.43
N GLU A 37 -13.93 4.11 21.96
CA GLU A 37 -15.18 4.86 21.72
C GLU A 37 -15.91 4.40 20.44
N GLN A 38 -15.15 4.06 19.40
CA GLN A 38 -15.64 3.69 18.08
C GLN A 38 -14.90 2.45 17.56
N PRO A 39 -15.30 1.24 18.01
CA PRO A 39 -14.58 0.01 17.70
C PRO A 39 -14.46 -0.28 16.21
N ASP A 40 -15.41 0.19 15.39
CA ASP A 40 -15.45 -0.08 13.96
C ASP A 40 -14.91 1.08 13.10
N TYR A 41 -14.23 2.06 13.70
CA TYR A 41 -13.60 3.13 12.95
C TYR A 41 -12.28 2.65 12.30
N ALA A 42 -12.38 2.23 11.04
CA ALA A 42 -11.32 1.55 10.30
C ALA A 42 -10.02 2.36 10.20
N GLU A 43 -10.11 3.68 10.02
CA GLU A 43 -8.94 4.56 9.94
C GLU A 43 -8.18 4.58 11.27
N ALA A 44 -8.87 4.66 12.42
CA ALA A 44 -8.23 4.62 13.73
C ALA A 44 -7.56 3.26 13.98
N LEU A 45 -8.23 2.15 13.64
CA LEU A 45 -7.66 0.80 13.70
C LEU A 45 -6.41 0.66 12.81
N SER A 46 -6.42 1.25 11.62
CA SER A 46 -5.27 1.23 10.70
C SER A 46 -4.05 1.93 11.32
N VAL A 47 -4.24 3.12 11.91
CA VAL A 47 -3.16 3.87 12.58
C VAL A 47 -2.68 3.19 13.86
N LEU A 48 -3.60 2.62 14.63
CA LEU A 48 -3.26 1.83 15.82
C LEU A 48 -2.38 0.64 15.42
N GLY A 49 -2.73 -0.07 14.35
CA GLY A 49 -1.94 -1.15 13.77
C GLY A 49 -0.54 -0.70 13.34
N MET A 50 -0.43 0.44 12.64
CA MET A 50 0.86 1.01 12.23
C MET A 50 1.73 1.44 13.41
N SER A 51 1.13 2.03 14.44
CA SER A 51 1.86 2.45 15.65
C SER A 51 2.37 1.24 16.41
N ASN A 52 1.56 0.18 16.54
CA ASN A 52 1.98 -1.08 17.14
C ASN A 52 3.12 -1.74 16.36
N ALA A 53 3.05 -1.76 15.02
CA ALA A 53 4.12 -2.31 14.18
C ALA A 53 5.44 -1.55 14.37
N ALA A 54 5.38 -0.21 14.43
CA ALA A 54 6.56 0.62 14.67
C ALA A 54 7.20 0.40 16.04
N LEU A 55 6.39 0.02 17.05
CA LEU A 55 6.84 -0.31 18.41
C LEU A 55 7.23 -1.80 18.57
N GLY A 56 7.25 -2.60 17.50
CA GLY A 56 7.57 -4.02 17.55
C GLY A 56 6.46 -4.92 18.12
N ARG A 57 5.25 -4.39 18.33
CA ARG A 57 4.08 -5.12 18.84
C ARG A 57 3.35 -5.82 17.70
N LYS A 58 3.98 -6.87 17.18
CA LYS A 58 3.58 -7.54 15.93
C LYS A 58 2.15 -8.07 15.96
N GLU A 59 1.77 -8.81 16.98
CA GLU A 59 0.47 -9.49 17.06
C GLU A 59 -0.67 -8.48 17.09
N ASP A 60 -0.51 -7.42 17.90
CA ASP A 60 -1.46 -6.32 17.96
C ASP A 60 -1.55 -5.58 16.62
N ALA A 61 -0.40 -5.31 15.99
CA ALA A 61 -0.37 -4.63 14.70
C ALA A 61 -1.17 -5.38 13.62
N LEU A 62 -0.98 -6.69 13.54
CA LEU A 62 -1.66 -7.53 12.55
C LEU A 62 -3.15 -7.69 12.85
N ARG A 63 -3.53 -7.80 14.12
CA ARG A 63 -4.94 -7.89 14.52
C ARG A 63 -5.71 -6.64 14.12
N GLU A 64 -5.24 -5.46 14.53
CA GLU A 64 -5.98 -4.22 14.29
C GLU A 64 -6.02 -3.85 12.80
N SER A 65 -4.93 -4.08 12.07
CA SER A 65 -4.86 -3.74 10.65
C SER A 65 -5.66 -4.67 9.74
N ARG A 66 -5.78 -5.96 10.09
CA ARG A 66 -6.71 -6.87 9.39
C ARG A 66 -8.16 -6.47 9.64
N ARG A 67 -8.51 -6.15 10.89
CA ARG A 67 -9.85 -5.67 11.23
C ARG A 67 -10.21 -4.39 10.47
N ALA A 68 -9.27 -3.44 10.35
CA ALA A 68 -9.47 -2.24 9.52
C ALA A 68 -9.81 -2.59 8.06
N ALA A 69 -9.07 -3.53 7.46
CA ALA A 69 -9.30 -3.99 6.09
C ALA A 69 -10.62 -4.75 5.92
N GLU A 70 -11.06 -5.50 6.94
CA GLU A 70 -12.36 -6.19 6.95
C GLU A 70 -13.54 -5.20 7.00
N LEU A 71 -13.41 -4.13 7.79
CA LEU A 71 -14.46 -3.12 7.96
C LEU A 71 -14.63 -2.24 6.71
N PHE A 72 -13.54 -1.96 6.01
CA PHE A 72 -13.54 -1.03 4.89
C PHE A 72 -13.23 -1.70 3.55
N SER A 73 -14.28 -2.23 2.93
CA SER A 73 -14.19 -2.83 1.60
C SER A 73 -14.01 -1.78 0.51
N VAL A 74 -13.07 -2.04 -0.42
CA VAL A 74 -12.80 -1.24 -1.63
C VAL A 74 -14.05 -1.00 -2.49
N THR A 75 -15.08 -1.84 -2.36
CA THR A 75 -16.34 -1.71 -3.09
C THR A 75 -17.21 -0.53 -2.62
N LYS A 76 -17.04 -0.04 -1.39
CA LYS A 76 -17.81 1.09 -0.84
C LYS A 76 -17.15 2.42 -1.20
N ASP A 77 -15.85 2.51 -0.97
CA ASP A 77 -15.01 3.64 -1.40
C ASP A 77 -13.62 3.09 -1.72
N ALA A 78 -13.31 3.09 -3.02
CA ALA A 78 -12.08 2.52 -3.55
C ALA A 78 -10.83 3.34 -3.16
N VAL A 79 -10.99 4.63 -2.84
CA VAL A 79 -9.87 5.48 -2.42
C VAL A 79 -9.50 5.14 -0.99
N THR A 80 -10.43 5.29 -0.04
CA THR A 80 -10.19 5.02 1.38
C THR A 80 -9.90 3.53 1.64
N GLY A 81 -10.62 2.62 0.97
CA GLY A 81 -10.32 1.19 1.04
C GLY A 81 -8.93 0.84 0.49
N GLY A 82 -8.51 1.49 -0.60
CA GLY A 82 -7.15 1.33 -1.12
C GLY A 82 -6.07 1.86 -0.17
N GLU A 83 -6.32 2.96 0.54
CA GLU A 83 -5.41 3.49 1.55
C GLU A 83 -5.25 2.54 2.75
N ILE A 84 -6.36 1.96 3.23
CA ILE A 84 -6.35 0.99 4.32
C ILE A 84 -5.57 -0.28 3.92
N LEU A 85 -5.78 -0.80 2.71
CA LEU A 85 -5.03 -1.95 2.21
C LEU A 85 -3.54 -1.64 2.00
N ARG A 86 -3.21 -0.42 1.56
CA ARG A 86 -1.82 0.05 1.50
C ARG A 86 -1.18 0.07 2.89
N ASN A 87 -1.88 0.57 3.89
CA ASN A 87 -1.38 0.62 5.27
C ASN A 87 -1.22 -0.78 5.87
N LEU A 88 -2.10 -1.73 5.53
CA LEU A 88 -1.92 -3.14 5.89
C LEU A 88 -0.62 -3.72 5.30
N ALA A 89 -0.28 -3.39 4.06
CA ALA A 89 0.99 -3.80 3.47
C ALA A 89 2.21 -3.21 4.22
N VAL A 90 2.12 -1.94 4.63
CA VAL A 90 3.16 -1.30 5.47
C VAL A 90 3.31 -2.04 6.81
N ASN A 91 2.21 -2.44 7.43
CA ASN A 91 2.23 -3.17 8.69
C ASN A 91 2.88 -4.55 8.55
N TYR A 92 2.56 -5.29 7.49
CA TYR A 92 3.26 -6.54 7.20
C TYR A 92 4.76 -6.31 7.04
N ALA A 93 5.18 -5.28 6.30
CA ALA A 93 6.59 -5.00 6.11
C ALA A 93 7.31 -4.67 7.43
N TRP A 94 6.70 -3.83 8.28
CA TRP A 94 7.28 -3.46 9.57
C TRP A 94 7.25 -4.61 10.59
N ALA A 95 6.28 -5.52 10.49
CA ALA A 95 6.20 -6.75 11.28
C ALA A 95 7.13 -7.88 10.79
N GLY A 96 7.88 -7.66 9.70
CA GLY A 96 8.78 -8.64 9.09
C GLY A 96 8.09 -9.68 8.18
N GLU A 97 6.79 -9.53 7.92
CA GLU A 97 5.96 -10.40 7.06
C GLU A 97 6.10 -10.02 5.57
N LYS A 98 7.30 -10.18 5.00
CA LYS A 98 7.65 -9.66 3.67
C LYS A 98 6.75 -10.19 2.54
N ASP A 99 6.46 -11.49 2.53
CA ASP A 99 5.66 -12.11 1.46
C ASP A 99 4.21 -11.62 1.50
N LEU A 100 3.66 -11.43 2.70
CA LEU A 100 2.33 -10.85 2.89
C LEU A 100 2.29 -9.38 2.45
N ALA A 101 3.34 -8.61 2.74
CA ALA A 101 3.46 -7.23 2.30
C ALA A 101 3.46 -7.12 0.77
N LEU A 102 4.25 -7.94 0.08
CA LEU A 102 4.31 -7.96 -1.39
C LEU A 102 2.97 -8.36 -2.01
N LYS A 103 2.37 -9.45 -1.52
CA LYS A 103 1.05 -9.90 -1.98
C LYS A 103 -0.02 -8.83 -1.82
N GLN A 104 0.00 -8.11 -0.68
CA GLN A 104 -0.96 -7.04 -0.42
C GLN A 104 -0.73 -5.83 -1.34
N LEU A 105 0.52 -5.46 -1.61
CA LEU A 105 0.85 -4.39 -2.56
C LEU A 105 0.38 -4.70 -3.98
N GLU A 106 0.52 -5.95 -4.45
CA GLU A 106 0.01 -6.36 -5.76
C GLU A 106 -1.51 -6.16 -5.89
N GLU A 107 -2.27 -6.43 -4.82
CA GLU A 107 -3.70 -6.19 -4.77
C GLU A 107 -4.02 -4.68 -4.84
N VAL A 108 -3.31 -3.88 -4.05
CA VAL A 108 -3.46 -2.41 -4.03
C VAL A 108 -3.18 -1.80 -5.41
N VAL A 109 -2.13 -2.24 -6.11
CA VAL A 109 -1.80 -1.77 -7.46
C VAL A 109 -2.91 -2.10 -8.46
N ARG A 110 -3.54 -3.28 -8.35
CA ARG A 110 -4.68 -3.67 -9.21
C ARG A 110 -5.89 -2.76 -9.00
N ILE A 111 -6.15 -2.34 -7.75
CA ILE A 111 -7.26 -1.43 -7.42
C ILE A 111 -7.04 -0.03 -8.02
N TYR A 112 -5.83 0.52 -7.88
CA TYR A 112 -5.53 1.86 -8.37
C TYR A 112 -5.27 1.93 -9.88
N SER A 113 -4.93 0.81 -10.53
CA SER A 113 -4.63 0.78 -11.96
C SER A 113 -5.76 1.37 -12.83
N PRO A 114 -7.04 0.93 -12.72
CA PRO A 114 -8.14 1.55 -13.47
C PRO A 114 -8.34 3.04 -13.19
N ILE A 115 -8.07 3.49 -11.96
CA ILE A 115 -8.22 4.89 -11.53
C ILE A 115 -7.14 5.75 -12.21
N LEU A 116 -5.89 5.30 -12.19
CA LEU A 116 -4.74 5.98 -12.79
C LEU A 116 -4.84 6.06 -14.33
N PHE A 117 -5.30 4.99 -14.99
CA PHE A 117 -5.48 4.99 -16.45
C PHE A 117 -6.67 5.87 -16.90
N ARG A 118 -7.73 5.99 -16.08
CA ARG A 118 -8.91 6.81 -16.41
C ARG A 118 -8.66 8.31 -16.29
N VAL A 119 -7.82 8.75 -15.35
CA VAL A 119 -7.38 10.15 -15.25
C VAL A 119 -6.48 10.51 -16.45
N SER A 120 -5.58 9.61 -16.84
CA SER A 120 -4.66 9.81 -17.96
C SER A 120 -5.36 9.84 -19.33
N SER A 121 -6.49 9.12 -19.48
CA SER A 121 -7.28 9.11 -20.74
C SER A 121 -8.26 10.28 -20.88
N ARG A 122 -8.48 11.09 -19.83
CA ARG A 122 -9.27 12.33 -19.93
C ARG A 122 -8.44 13.49 -20.50
N ALA A 123 -7.12 13.46 -20.36
CA ALA A 123 -6.21 14.46 -20.93
C ALA A 123 -6.04 14.38 -22.46
N LYS A 124 -6.45 13.28 -23.12
CA LYS A 124 -6.35 13.12 -24.59
C LYS A 124 -7.65 13.41 -25.36
N ARG A 125 -8.74 13.80 -24.70
CA ARG A 125 -9.99 14.21 -25.38
C ARG A 125 -10.11 15.73 -25.45
N GLY A 126 -9.10 16.37 -26.03
CA GLY A 126 -9.12 17.77 -26.43
C GLY A 126 -8.65 17.88 -27.87
N THR A 127 -9.56 18.32 -28.76
CA THR A 127 -9.31 18.69 -30.16
C THR A 127 -8.98 17.56 -31.15
N SER A 128 -10.01 16.89 -31.68
CA SER A 128 -9.98 16.49 -33.10
C SER A 128 -11.13 17.19 -33.80
N ARG A 129 -10.81 18.37 -34.35
CA ARG A 129 -11.66 19.14 -35.24
C ARG A 129 -11.87 18.28 -36.49
N LYS A 130 -13.13 17.96 -36.78
CA LYS A 130 -13.52 17.21 -37.98
C LYS A 130 -13.00 17.95 -39.21
N HIS A 131 -12.21 17.27 -40.04
CA HIS A 131 -12.14 17.55 -41.47
C HIS A 131 -12.49 16.25 -42.19
N GLY A 132 -13.52 16.35 -43.03
CA GLY A 132 -14.04 15.25 -43.82
C GLY A 132 -13.05 14.83 -44.90
N GLY A 133 -13.22 13.59 -45.34
CA GLY A 133 -12.43 12.98 -46.40
C GLY A 133 -12.78 11.51 -46.50
N ASP A 134 -13.93 11.24 -47.12
CA ASP A 134 -14.29 9.92 -47.64
C ASP A 134 -13.18 9.39 -48.56
N ALA A 135 -12.70 8.18 -48.30
CA ALA A 135 -12.25 7.25 -49.33
C ALA A 135 -12.05 5.88 -48.69
N SER A 136 -13.03 5.00 -48.90
CA SER A 136 -12.87 3.55 -48.75
C SER A 136 -11.65 3.08 -49.54
N HIS A 137 -10.74 2.34 -48.92
CA HIS A 137 -10.18 1.13 -49.54
C HIS A 137 -9.61 0.19 -48.48
N ARG A 138 -10.29 -0.95 -48.39
CA ARG A 138 -9.98 -2.20 -47.70
C ARG A 138 -8.56 -2.69 -47.99
N THR A 139 -7.80 -3.08 -46.96
CA THR A 139 -6.83 -4.18 -47.08
C THR A 139 -6.72 -4.89 -45.74
N LEU A 140 -7.09 -6.17 -45.75
CA LEU A 140 -6.86 -7.15 -44.70
C LEU A 140 -5.36 -7.47 -44.66
N LEU A 141 -4.71 -7.36 -43.50
CA LEU A 141 -3.47 -8.08 -43.26
C LEU A 141 -3.48 -8.71 -41.86
N LYS A 142 -3.28 -10.02 -41.87
CA LYS A 142 -3.22 -10.95 -40.73
C LYS A 142 -2.14 -10.56 -39.72
N ALA A 143 -2.38 -10.93 -38.47
CA ALA A 143 -1.38 -11.05 -37.40
C ALA A 143 -0.27 -12.07 -37.77
N PRO A 144 0.85 -12.00 -37.05
CA PRO A 144 1.37 -13.24 -36.49
C PRO A 144 1.58 -13.15 -34.97
N ASP A 145 1.37 -14.32 -34.39
CA ASP A 145 1.63 -14.70 -33.02
C ASP A 145 3.12 -14.65 -32.65
N ASP A 146 3.34 -14.71 -31.34
CA ASP A 146 4.53 -15.25 -30.66
C ASP A 146 5.65 -14.28 -30.27
N LEU A 147 5.74 -14.00 -28.97
CA LEU A 147 7.01 -13.87 -28.27
C LEU A 147 6.80 -14.14 -26.76
N SER A 148 6.63 -15.41 -26.42
CA SER A 148 6.95 -15.90 -25.06
C SER A 148 8.28 -16.63 -25.13
N ARG A 149 9.36 -16.06 -24.57
CA ARG A 149 10.40 -16.75 -23.76
C ARG A 149 11.68 -15.93 -23.60
N GLU A 150 12.29 -16.16 -22.43
CA GLU A 150 13.65 -15.81 -21.99
C GLU A 150 13.79 -14.36 -21.52
N LEU A 151 14.26 -14.04 -20.31
CA LEU A 151 15.37 -14.54 -19.50
C LEU A 151 14.98 -14.26 -18.02
N GLY A 152 15.28 -15.05 -16.99
CA GLY A 152 16.56 -15.65 -16.65
C GLY A 152 16.72 -15.46 -15.14
N SER A 153 16.87 -16.57 -14.44
CA SER A 153 17.14 -16.70 -13.00
C SER A 153 18.31 -15.83 -12.52
N GLY A 154 18.09 -15.04 -11.48
CA GLY A 154 19.15 -14.33 -10.75
C GLY A 154 18.78 -14.22 -9.28
N GLY A 155 19.16 -15.24 -8.49
CA GLY A 155 19.04 -15.20 -7.04
C GLY A 155 20.04 -14.20 -6.46
N CYS A 156 19.56 -13.27 -5.64
CA CYS A 156 20.42 -12.46 -4.77
C CYS A 156 20.38 -13.08 -3.38
N GLY A 157 21.43 -13.84 -3.06
CA GLY A 157 21.76 -14.24 -1.70
C GLY A 157 22.21 -13.03 -0.90
N CYS A 158 21.50 -12.76 0.19
CA CYS A 158 21.96 -11.85 1.23
C CYS A 158 22.23 -12.71 2.48
N GLU A 159 23.48 -13.14 2.63
CA GLU A 159 23.96 -13.75 3.88
C GLU A 159 23.88 -12.73 5.02
N VAL A 160 23.25 -13.13 6.12
CA VAL A 160 23.19 -12.37 7.37
C VAL A 160 24.32 -12.88 8.28
N PRO A 161 25.21 -12.02 8.81
CA PRO A 161 26.28 -12.47 9.70
C PRO A 161 25.70 -12.99 11.03
N ARG A 162 26.04 -14.22 11.41
CA ARG A 162 25.83 -14.74 12.77
C ARG A 162 26.74 -14.00 13.75
N VAL A 163 26.14 -13.28 14.70
CA VAL A 163 26.83 -12.80 15.89
C VAL A 163 27.11 -13.99 16.81
N ARG A 164 28.38 -14.17 17.20
CA ARG A 164 28.80 -15.15 18.23
C ARG A 164 28.37 -14.63 19.60
N SER A 165 27.63 -15.44 20.34
CA SER A 165 27.41 -15.29 21.77
C SER A 165 28.64 -15.80 22.51
N GLU A 166 29.27 -14.93 23.30
CA GLU A 166 30.08 -15.30 24.47
C GLU A 166 29.19 -15.34 25.71
#